data_AF-A0A261FA84-F1
#
_entry.id   AF-A0A261FA84-F1
#
_cell.length_a   1.000
_cell.length_b   1.000
_cell.length_c   1.000
_cell.angle_alpha   90.00
_cell.angle_beta   90.00
_cell.angle_gamma   90.00
#
_symmetry.space_group_name_H-M   'P 1'
#
loop_
_entity.id
_entity.type
_entity.pdbx_description
1 polymer ?
#
loop_
_entity_poly.entity_id
_entity_poly.type
_entity_poly.pdbx_seq_one_letter_code
_entity_poly.pdbx_strand_id
1 'polypeptide(L)'
;MSSFAEYDVHSPYHSLNHSAMVSAKVKALDKYGLAANSYALNLFTRIASQHHQFDDVVSAMDIAQQVSLMIQNDPDAAKQGMLPMRAEHHKQTSLSYVQLGRVIQPHMVGYGAFWVSLNTALNRNSCVLWRSFDTTSKHQHQQWLEARKRGIGGSDASSVAGVNPWTSAYQLWLEKTDPQPHELEESWNLYFGHQAEPIIREWFAKQNPKTVVLDGTGYMFRQKHEEWMLADFDGFIKEPEQPWRILEIKTSRSWADWHDDDGNRTIPVQYMAQADHYLAVTGFDQVVFVVMINGYEPHVLRWERDSERITRLIDAERDFWKNHVQKGVSPHPETLDDFTLKYPQARKRKTVPVADDTDAFDQLASQFETVSQQIRDLEKQRAEINTSLALQLEDNAKLNGQRYQVSLGMRAGKRAKTVTVKKLEEEQ
;
A
#
# COMPACT_ATOMS: atom_id res chain seq x y z
N MET A 1 13.30 -69.94 18.81
CA MET A 1 14.27 -68.84 18.87
C MET A 1 14.32 -68.23 17.48
N SER A 2 13.88 -67.02 17.16
CA SER A 2 13.44 -65.83 17.92
C SER A 2 12.65 -64.93 16.94
N SER A 3 11.34 -64.78 17.09
CA SER A 3 10.57 -63.53 17.31
C SER A 3 11.14 -62.22 16.73
N PHE A 4 10.38 -61.56 15.86
CA PHE A 4 10.07 -60.12 15.98
C PHE A 4 8.62 -59.90 15.49
N ALA A 5 7.84 -59.22 16.33
CA ALA A 5 6.41 -59.03 16.21
C ALA A 5 6.09 -57.69 15.53
N GLU A 6 5.15 -57.69 14.57
CA GLU A 6 4.47 -56.47 14.13
C GLU A 6 3.15 -56.32 14.91
N TYR A 7 3.04 -55.21 15.63
CA TYR A 7 1.83 -54.75 16.28
C TYR A 7 0.90 -54.11 15.25
N ASP A 8 -0.29 -54.66 15.11
CA ASP A 8 -1.41 -54.07 14.39
C ASP A 8 -2.00 -52.92 15.22
N VAL A 9 -2.01 -51.70 14.67
CA VAL A 9 -2.64 -50.52 15.28
C VAL A 9 -3.84 -50.13 14.43
N HIS A 10 -5.01 -50.69 14.76
CA HIS A 10 -6.29 -50.19 14.28
C HIS A 10 -6.52 -48.74 14.79
N SER A 11 -6.52 -47.78 13.87
CA SER A 11 -6.97 -46.40 14.11
C SER A 11 -8.48 -46.28 13.88
N PRO A 12 -9.28 -45.79 14.84
CA PRO A 12 -10.74 -45.81 14.77
C PRO A 12 -11.30 -44.54 14.10
N TYR A 13 -10.80 -44.18 12.92
CA TYR A 13 -11.38 -43.08 12.11
C TYR A 13 -12.03 -43.63 10.84
N HIS A 14 -13.05 -44.48 11.02
CA HIS A 14 -13.99 -44.81 9.94
C HIS A 14 -15.31 -44.07 10.12
N SER A 15 -15.68 -43.36 9.05
CA SER A 15 -17.01 -42.82 8.70
C SER A 15 -17.62 -41.76 9.62
N LEU A 16 -17.19 -40.51 9.46
CA LEU A 16 -18.10 -39.37 9.64
C LEU A 16 -18.85 -39.15 8.32
N ASN A 17 -20.19 -39.19 8.36
CA ASN A 17 -21.04 -38.85 7.21
C ASN A 17 -20.71 -37.45 6.67
N HIS A 18 -20.86 -37.24 5.35
CA HIS A 18 -20.54 -35.97 4.66
C HIS A 18 -21.13 -34.74 5.37
N SER A 19 -22.35 -34.86 5.91
CA SER A 19 -23.03 -33.83 6.71
C SER A 19 -22.28 -33.44 7.99
N ALA A 20 -21.67 -34.41 8.69
CA ALA A 20 -20.91 -34.16 9.92
C ALA A 20 -19.58 -33.45 9.64
N MET A 21 -18.93 -33.77 8.52
CA MET A 21 -17.69 -33.12 8.09
C MET A 21 -17.94 -31.67 7.64
N VAL A 22 -19.05 -31.42 6.95
CA VAL A 22 -19.53 -30.07 6.62
C VAL A 22 -19.88 -29.29 7.89
N SER A 23 -20.57 -29.90 8.84
CA SER A 23 -20.90 -29.29 10.13
C SER A 23 -19.65 -28.90 10.95
N ALA A 24 -18.62 -29.76 10.97
CA ALA A 24 -17.35 -29.46 11.63
C ALA A 24 -16.58 -28.30 10.96
N LYS A 25 -16.56 -28.26 9.62
CA LYS A 25 -15.96 -27.15 8.86
C LYS A 25 -16.72 -25.83 9.04
N VAL A 26 -18.06 -25.88 9.06
CA VAL A 26 -18.90 -24.71 9.36
C VAL A 26 -18.65 -24.20 10.78
N LYS A 27 -18.54 -25.07 11.79
CA LYS A 27 -18.18 -24.69 13.17
C LYS A 27 -16.78 -24.08 13.29
N ALA A 28 -15.81 -24.56 12.52
CA ALA A 28 -14.45 -23.99 12.51
C ALA A 28 -14.40 -22.59 11.88
N LEU A 29 -15.25 -22.33 10.88
CA LEU A 29 -15.40 -21.04 10.22
C LEU A 29 -16.25 -20.04 11.02
N ASP A 30 -17.16 -20.55 11.86
CA ASP A 30 -17.97 -19.75 12.79
C ASP A 30 -17.12 -19.04 13.83
N LYS A 31 -16.01 -19.65 14.27
CA LYS A 31 -14.99 -19.01 15.14
C LYS A 31 -14.41 -17.71 14.56
N TYR A 32 -14.47 -17.53 13.24
CA TYR A 32 -14.02 -16.33 12.54
C TYR A 32 -15.18 -15.48 12.00
N GLY A 33 -16.44 -15.78 12.38
CA GLY A 33 -17.64 -15.05 11.96
C GLY A 33 -18.08 -15.28 10.52
N LEU A 34 -17.73 -16.44 9.91
CA LEU A 34 -17.88 -16.68 8.46
C LEU A 34 -19.07 -17.58 8.06
N ALA A 35 -19.96 -17.94 8.99
CA ALA A 35 -21.02 -18.94 8.78
C ALA A 35 -22.01 -18.62 7.63
N ALA A 36 -22.23 -17.34 7.31
CA ALA A 36 -23.15 -16.91 6.26
C ALA A 36 -22.65 -17.16 4.81
N ASN A 37 -21.37 -17.48 4.61
CA ASN A 37 -20.75 -17.66 3.28
C ASN A 37 -20.74 -19.12 2.77
N SER A 38 -21.55 -19.98 3.38
CA SER A 38 -21.57 -21.43 3.12
C SER A 38 -21.85 -21.80 1.65
N TYR A 39 -22.57 -20.97 0.89
CA TYR A 39 -22.89 -21.23 -0.51
C TYR A 39 -21.69 -21.06 -1.45
N ALA A 40 -20.92 -19.97 -1.28
CA ALA A 40 -19.69 -19.73 -2.05
C ALA A 40 -18.61 -20.77 -1.71
N LEU A 41 -18.53 -21.17 -0.44
CA LEU A 41 -17.63 -22.24 0.01
C LEU A 41 -18.00 -23.60 -0.60
N ASN A 42 -19.30 -23.90 -0.71
CA ASN A 42 -19.80 -25.12 -1.37
C ASN A 42 -19.52 -25.10 -2.88
N LEU A 43 -19.64 -23.96 -3.54
CA LEU A 43 -19.33 -23.79 -4.96
C LEU A 43 -17.83 -23.95 -5.22
N PHE A 44 -16.98 -23.30 -4.42
CA PHE A 44 -15.53 -23.46 -4.46
C PHE A 44 -15.10 -24.93 -4.28
N THR A 45 -15.68 -25.61 -3.29
CA THR A 45 -15.39 -27.02 -3.02
C THR A 45 -15.81 -27.92 -4.19
N ARG A 46 -16.93 -27.61 -4.88
CA ARG A 46 -17.35 -28.33 -6.08
C ARG A 46 -16.41 -28.12 -7.25
N ILE A 47 -16.00 -26.87 -7.53
CA ILE A 47 -15.09 -26.55 -8.65
C ILE A 47 -13.71 -27.18 -8.43
N ALA A 48 -13.16 -27.06 -7.23
CA ALA A 48 -11.90 -27.70 -6.84
C ALA A 48 -11.96 -29.25 -6.85
N SER A 49 -13.15 -29.85 -6.89
CA SER A 49 -13.30 -31.31 -7.02
C SER A 49 -13.42 -31.80 -8.47
N GLN A 50 -13.63 -30.90 -9.44
CA GLN A 50 -13.85 -31.24 -10.85
C GLN A 50 -12.58 -31.21 -11.72
N HIS A 51 -11.47 -30.65 -11.21
CA HIS A 51 -10.18 -30.64 -11.90
C HIS A 51 -9.22 -31.64 -11.26
N HIS A 52 -8.64 -32.53 -12.08
CA HIS A 52 -7.83 -33.67 -11.65
C HIS A 52 -6.33 -33.37 -11.43
N GLN A 53 -5.91 -32.11 -11.53
CA GLN A 53 -4.52 -31.68 -11.36
C GLN A 53 -4.52 -30.37 -10.57
N PHE A 54 -4.34 -30.46 -9.26
CA PHE A 54 -4.11 -29.30 -8.38
C PHE A 54 -2.78 -29.52 -7.69
N ASP A 55 -1.71 -29.14 -8.37
CA ASP A 55 -0.36 -29.36 -7.84
C ASP A 55 0.14 -28.18 -6.99
N ASP A 56 -0.54 -27.01 -6.95
CA ASP A 56 -0.07 -25.84 -6.19
C ASP A 56 -1.17 -24.96 -5.54
N VAL A 57 -0.78 -24.28 -4.43
CA VAL A 57 -1.61 -23.35 -3.64
C VAL A 57 -2.14 -22.18 -4.48
N VAL A 58 -1.36 -21.75 -5.47
CA VAL A 58 -1.68 -20.65 -6.41
C VAL A 58 -2.95 -20.96 -7.19
N SER A 59 -3.14 -22.20 -7.64
CA SER A 59 -4.30 -22.62 -8.45
C SER A 59 -5.63 -22.54 -7.69
N ALA A 60 -5.60 -22.70 -6.37
CA ALA A 60 -6.81 -22.57 -5.54
C ALA A 60 -7.16 -21.11 -5.24
N MET A 61 -6.17 -20.23 -5.14
CA MET A 61 -6.38 -18.79 -4.98
C MET A 61 -6.95 -18.19 -6.27
N ASP A 62 -6.42 -18.59 -7.43
CA ASP A 62 -6.94 -18.18 -8.74
C ASP A 62 -8.39 -18.60 -8.94
N ILE A 63 -8.76 -19.82 -8.52
CA ILE A 63 -10.15 -20.29 -8.59
C ILE A 63 -11.05 -19.55 -7.60
N ALA A 64 -10.61 -19.33 -6.36
CA ALA A 64 -11.38 -18.56 -5.39
C ALA A 64 -11.66 -17.14 -5.91
N GLN A 65 -10.67 -16.54 -6.58
CA GLN A 65 -10.79 -15.23 -7.22
C GLN A 65 -11.69 -15.26 -8.45
N GLN A 66 -11.55 -16.24 -9.34
CA GLN A 66 -12.44 -16.41 -10.49
C GLN A 66 -13.88 -16.63 -10.07
N VAL A 67 -14.12 -17.43 -9.01
CA VAL A 67 -15.46 -17.62 -8.42
C VAL A 67 -15.97 -16.31 -7.81
N SER A 68 -15.12 -15.55 -7.12
CA SER A 68 -15.49 -14.24 -6.56
C SER A 68 -15.87 -13.24 -7.66
N LEU A 69 -15.07 -13.18 -8.75
CA LEU A 69 -15.31 -12.36 -9.95
C LEU A 69 -16.58 -12.81 -10.69
N MET A 70 -16.84 -14.12 -10.77
CA MET A 70 -18.04 -14.66 -11.40
C MET A 70 -19.31 -14.29 -10.64
N ILE A 71 -19.30 -14.39 -9.31
CA ILE A 71 -20.41 -13.95 -8.44
C ILE A 71 -20.67 -12.44 -8.59
N GLN A 72 -19.64 -11.63 -8.83
CA GLN A 72 -19.76 -10.20 -9.07
C GLN A 72 -20.43 -9.87 -10.43
N ASN A 73 -20.15 -10.66 -11.47
CA ASN A 73 -20.65 -10.40 -12.83
C ASN A 73 -22.04 -10.99 -13.11
N ASP A 74 -22.39 -12.13 -12.48
CA ASP A 74 -23.71 -12.76 -12.59
C ASP A 74 -24.09 -13.44 -11.26
N PRO A 75 -24.86 -12.74 -10.39
CA PRO A 75 -25.30 -13.26 -9.10
C PRO A 75 -26.19 -14.51 -9.20
N ASP A 76 -26.85 -14.75 -10.34
CA ASP A 76 -27.76 -15.86 -10.54
C ASP A 76 -27.07 -17.09 -11.17
N ALA A 77 -25.92 -16.92 -11.84
CA ALA A 77 -25.06 -18.03 -12.28
C ALA A 77 -24.60 -18.91 -11.10
N ALA A 78 -24.34 -18.30 -9.94
CA ALA A 78 -24.02 -19.01 -8.71
C ALA A 78 -25.17 -19.93 -8.24
N LYS A 79 -26.43 -19.52 -8.44
CA LYS A 79 -27.62 -20.34 -8.11
C LYS A 79 -27.82 -21.50 -9.08
N GLN A 80 -27.43 -21.32 -10.34
CA GLN A 80 -27.65 -22.31 -11.40
C GLN A 80 -26.49 -23.32 -11.56
N GLY A 81 -25.32 -23.05 -10.99
CA GLY A 81 -24.19 -24.00 -10.97
C GLY A 81 -23.62 -24.35 -12.33
N MET A 82 -23.87 -23.53 -13.37
CA MET A 82 -23.34 -23.73 -14.72
C MET A 82 -22.23 -22.73 -15.01
N LEU A 83 -21.06 -23.24 -15.40
CA LEU A 83 -20.02 -22.48 -16.11
C LEU A 83 -20.19 -22.72 -17.61
N PRO A 84 -20.22 -21.68 -18.47
CA PRO A 84 -19.83 -21.83 -19.87
C PRO A 84 -18.30 -21.76 -19.92
N MET A 85 -17.61 -22.89 -19.76
CA MET A 85 -16.21 -22.98 -20.14
C MET A 85 -16.13 -23.29 -21.64
N ARG A 86 -15.39 -22.47 -22.40
CA ARG A 86 -14.85 -22.89 -23.70
C ARG A 86 -13.90 -24.06 -23.42
N ALA A 87 -14.39 -25.28 -23.61
CA ALA A 87 -13.60 -26.48 -23.50
C ALA A 87 -12.70 -26.61 -24.74
N GLU A 88 -11.43 -26.23 -24.61
CA GLU A 88 -10.39 -26.88 -25.40
C GLU A 88 -10.11 -28.25 -24.78
N HIS A 89 -10.00 -29.23 -25.67
CA HIS A 89 -10.10 -30.67 -25.44
C HIS A 89 -9.26 -31.18 -24.26
N HIS A 90 -9.84 -32.05 -23.42
CA HIS A 90 -9.27 -33.37 -23.08
C HIS A 90 -10.30 -34.27 -22.37
N LYS A 91 -10.13 -35.59 -22.57
CA LYS A 91 -11.10 -36.67 -22.43
C LYS A 91 -11.61 -36.92 -21.00
N GLN A 92 -12.89 -37.28 -20.90
CA GLN A 92 -13.55 -37.84 -19.72
C GLN A 92 -12.85 -39.10 -19.19
N THR A 93 -12.54 -39.12 -17.90
CA THR A 93 -12.46 -40.35 -17.09
C THR A 93 -13.15 -40.11 -15.76
N SER A 94 -14.27 -40.80 -15.54
CA SER A 94 -15.06 -40.77 -14.33
C SER A 94 -14.39 -41.57 -13.21
N LEU A 95 -13.92 -40.89 -12.16
CA LEU A 95 -13.51 -41.50 -10.89
C LEU A 95 -14.42 -40.99 -9.76
N SER A 96 -14.95 -41.92 -8.97
CA SER A 96 -15.97 -41.66 -7.96
C SER A 96 -15.49 -40.74 -6.83
N TYR A 97 -16.38 -39.85 -6.40
CA TYR A 97 -16.28 -38.81 -5.34
C TYR A 97 -15.55 -39.21 -4.03
N VAL A 98 -15.35 -40.49 -3.76
CA VAL A 98 -14.75 -41.02 -2.52
C VAL A 98 -13.22 -40.89 -2.50
N GLN A 99 -12.56 -40.74 -3.65
CA GLN A 99 -11.09 -40.63 -3.73
C GLN A 99 -10.54 -39.18 -3.73
N LEU A 100 -11.39 -38.17 -3.96
CA LEU A 100 -10.98 -36.75 -4.04
C LEU A 100 -10.84 -36.04 -2.68
N GLY A 101 -11.28 -36.67 -1.59
CA GLY A 101 -11.26 -36.09 -0.24
C GLY A 101 -9.87 -35.91 0.39
N ARG A 102 -8.77 -36.19 -0.33
CA ARG A 102 -7.40 -36.14 0.20
C ARG A 102 -6.51 -35.03 -0.36
N VAL A 103 -6.95 -34.25 -1.35
CA VAL A 103 -6.04 -33.34 -2.09
C VAL A 103 -6.16 -31.87 -1.69
N ILE A 104 -7.27 -31.42 -1.08
CA ILE A 104 -7.38 -30.02 -0.62
C ILE A 104 -6.95 -29.92 0.84
N GLN A 105 -5.76 -29.38 1.06
CA GLN A 105 -5.26 -29.11 2.40
C GLN A 105 -6.24 -28.19 3.18
N PRO A 106 -6.54 -28.47 4.46
CA PRO A 106 -7.50 -27.70 5.25
C PRO A 106 -7.20 -26.18 5.31
N HIS A 107 -5.93 -25.80 5.24
CA HIS A 107 -5.51 -24.39 5.26
C HIS A 107 -5.93 -23.63 3.99
N MET A 108 -5.98 -24.30 2.83
CA MET A 108 -6.37 -23.68 1.55
C MET A 108 -7.87 -23.37 1.49
N VAL A 109 -8.71 -24.24 2.07
CA VAL A 109 -10.15 -23.99 2.21
C VAL A 109 -10.42 -22.80 3.13
N GLY A 110 -9.62 -22.65 4.19
CA GLY A 110 -9.68 -21.48 5.08
C GLY A 110 -9.33 -20.19 4.35
N TYR A 111 -8.26 -20.18 3.55
CA TYR A 111 -7.82 -19.01 2.81
C TYR A 111 -8.89 -18.50 1.82
N GLY A 112 -9.53 -19.40 1.08
CA GLY A 112 -10.65 -19.04 0.18
C GLY A 112 -11.85 -18.43 0.93
N ALA A 113 -12.20 -18.94 2.11
CA ALA A 113 -13.29 -18.39 2.91
C ALA A 113 -13.03 -16.95 3.38
N PHE A 114 -11.77 -16.62 3.71
CA PHE A 114 -11.38 -15.27 4.08
C PHE A 114 -11.49 -14.29 2.90
N TRP A 115 -11.10 -14.68 1.69
CA TRP A 115 -11.29 -13.86 0.49
C TRP A 115 -12.76 -13.58 0.19
N VAL A 116 -13.65 -14.57 0.32
CA VAL A 116 -15.09 -14.35 0.15
C VAL A 116 -15.62 -13.38 1.23
N SER A 117 -15.17 -13.52 2.47
CA SER A 117 -15.51 -12.59 3.57
C SER A 117 -15.06 -11.16 3.28
N LEU A 118 -13.81 -10.98 2.87
CA LEU A 118 -13.24 -9.69 2.51
C LEU A 118 -14.04 -9.06 1.36
N ASN A 119 -14.29 -9.81 0.28
CA ASN A 119 -15.05 -9.32 -0.86
C ASN A 119 -16.50 -8.94 -0.48
N THR A 120 -17.10 -9.67 0.48
CA THR A 120 -18.43 -9.32 1.02
C THR A 120 -18.37 -7.99 1.77
N ALA A 121 -17.34 -7.77 2.60
CA ALA A 121 -17.16 -6.53 3.34
C ALA A 121 -16.92 -5.34 2.41
N LEU A 122 -16.02 -5.49 1.42
CA LEU A 122 -15.75 -4.46 0.40
C LEU A 122 -17.02 -4.10 -0.40
N ASN A 123 -17.78 -5.10 -0.85
CA ASN A 123 -19.00 -4.85 -1.63
C ASN A 123 -20.08 -4.12 -0.84
N ARG A 124 -20.22 -4.36 0.47
CA ARG A 124 -21.14 -3.61 1.34
C ARG A 124 -20.81 -2.12 1.38
N ASN A 125 -19.54 -1.78 1.20
CA ASN A 125 -19.02 -0.42 1.16
C ASN A 125 -18.84 0.11 -0.27
N SER A 126 -19.50 -0.50 -1.26
CA SER A 126 -19.40 -0.12 -2.67
C SER A 126 -17.97 -0.18 -3.25
N CYS A 127 -17.08 -0.98 -2.67
CA CYS A 127 -15.75 -1.28 -3.21
C CYS A 127 -15.74 -2.64 -3.91
N VAL A 128 -15.11 -2.72 -5.08
CA VAL A 128 -14.94 -3.96 -5.84
C VAL A 128 -13.52 -4.17 -6.29
N LEU A 129 -13.12 -5.43 -6.37
CA LEU A 129 -11.99 -5.83 -7.18
C LEU A 129 -12.29 -5.45 -8.64
N TRP A 130 -11.45 -4.61 -9.23
CA TRP A 130 -11.62 -4.14 -10.60
C TRP A 130 -10.72 -4.89 -11.57
N ARG A 131 -9.45 -5.07 -11.21
CA ARG A 131 -8.45 -5.78 -12.02
C ARG A 131 -7.46 -6.53 -11.14
N SER A 132 -6.91 -7.62 -11.68
CA SER A 132 -5.74 -8.30 -11.13
C SER A 132 -4.60 -8.27 -12.15
N PHE A 133 -3.37 -8.25 -11.65
CA PHE A 133 -2.14 -8.18 -12.41
C PHE A 133 -1.11 -9.11 -11.77
N ASP A 134 -0.46 -9.91 -12.59
CA ASP A 134 0.80 -10.58 -12.26
C ASP A 134 1.94 -9.57 -12.46
N THR A 135 2.39 -9.00 -11.35
CA THR A 135 3.40 -7.94 -11.33
C THR A 135 4.80 -8.43 -11.73
N THR A 136 5.00 -9.74 -11.92
CA THR A 136 6.30 -10.29 -12.33
C THR A 136 6.55 -10.21 -13.84
N SER A 137 5.51 -10.00 -14.65
CA SER A 137 5.63 -9.90 -16.10
C SER A 137 5.61 -8.45 -16.58
N LYS A 138 6.58 -8.06 -17.42
CA LYS A 138 6.69 -6.70 -17.98
C LYS A 138 5.40 -6.24 -18.68
N HIS A 139 4.72 -7.16 -19.38
CA HIS A 139 3.48 -6.85 -20.07
C HIS A 139 2.35 -6.45 -19.10
N GLN A 140 2.21 -7.16 -17.98
CA GLN A 140 1.16 -6.84 -17.00
C GLN A 140 1.52 -5.64 -16.14
N HIS A 141 2.82 -5.34 -15.93
CA HIS A 141 3.24 -4.06 -15.36
C HIS A 141 2.75 -2.87 -16.20
N GLN A 142 2.90 -2.93 -17.53
CA GLN A 142 2.36 -1.90 -18.41
C GLN A 142 0.82 -1.80 -18.32
N GLN A 143 0.12 -2.93 -18.23
CA GLN A 143 -1.34 -2.92 -18.06
C GLN A 143 -1.77 -2.28 -16.73
N TRP A 144 -0.97 -2.48 -15.67
CA TRP A 144 -1.17 -1.83 -14.37
C TRP A 144 -0.97 -0.32 -14.47
N LEU A 145 0.09 0.14 -15.14
CA LEU A 145 0.33 1.57 -15.39
C LEU A 145 -0.84 2.23 -16.15
N GLU A 146 -1.34 1.57 -17.20
CA GLU A 146 -2.53 2.05 -17.94
C GLU A 146 -3.80 2.06 -17.07
N ALA A 147 -3.95 1.08 -16.19
CA ALA A 147 -5.09 1.03 -15.28
C ALA A 147 -5.04 2.17 -14.25
N ARG A 148 -3.87 2.47 -13.70
CA ARG A 148 -3.67 3.59 -12.75
C ARG A 148 -4.00 4.95 -13.33
N LYS A 149 -3.86 5.14 -14.64
CA LYS A 149 -4.24 6.40 -15.31
C LYS A 149 -5.75 6.61 -15.37
N ARG A 150 -6.57 5.59 -15.09
CA ARG A 150 -8.03 5.70 -15.10
C ARG A 150 -8.62 6.30 -13.82
N GLY A 151 -7.79 6.67 -12.85
CA GLY A 151 -8.24 7.26 -11.60
C GLY A 151 -7.09 7.81 -10.76
N ILE A 152 -7.43 8.17 -9.53
CA ILE A 152 -6.53 8.59 -8.46
C ILE A 152 -6.34 7.37 -7.56
N GLY A 153 -5.08 6.97 -7.35
CA GLY A 153 -4.69 5.95 -6.38
C GLY A 153 -4.32 6.56 -5.04
N GLY A 154 -4.14 5.73 -4.01
CA GLY A 154 -3.77 6.20 -2.67
C GLY A 154 -2.46 6.99 -2.62
N SER A 155 -1.43 6.59 -3.38
CA SER A 155 -0.19 7.36 -3.49
C SER A 155 -0.41 8.77 -4.07
N ASP A 156 -1.37 8.89 -4.99
CA ASP A 156 -1.64 10.12 -5.74
C ASP A 156 -2.37 11.16 -4.87
N ALA A 157 -3.12 10.68 -3.86
CA ALA A 157 -3.87 11.50 -2.91
C ALA A 157 -3.00 12.60 -2.28
N SER A 158 -1.76 12.24 -1.92
CA SER A 158 -0.82 13.18 -1.31
C SER A 158 -0.36 14.29 -2.27
N SER A 159 -0.25 14.00 -3.57
CA SER A 159 0.12 14.98 -4.59
C SER A 159 -1.03 15.94 -4.85
N VAL A 160 -2.27 15.44 -4.87
CA VAL A 160 -3.47 16.28 -4.95
C VAL A 160 -3.61 17.18 -3.73
N ALA A 161 -3.33 16.66 -2.53
CA ALA A 161 -3.38 17.42 -1.29
C ALA A 161 -2.21 18.41 -1.12
N GLY A 162 -1.22 18.42 -2.04
CA GLY A 162 -0.07 19.32 -1.98
C GLY A 162 0.94 18.99 -0.88
N VAL A 163 0.93 17.76 -0.34
CA VAL A 163 1.80 17.32 0.76
C VAL A 163 2.80 16.24 0.35
N ASN A 164 2.82 15.86 -0.93
CA ASN A 164 3.78 14.92 -1.47
C ASN A 164 5.14 15.61 -1.71
N PRO A 165 6.24 15.14 -1.08
CA PRO A 165 7.55 15.77 -1.25
C PRO A 165 8.23 15.48 -2.61
N TRP A 166 7.70 14.55 -3.41
CA TRP A 166 8.30 14.11 -4.67
C TRP A 166 7.50 14.49 -5.91
N THR A 167 6.18 14.66 -5.79
CA THR A 167 5.29 14.85 -6.94
C THR A 167 4.25 15.94 -6.67
N SER A 168 4.23 16.99 -7.48
CA SER A 168 3.21 18.03 -7.42
C SER A 168 1.89 17.59 -8.06
N ALA A 169 0.81 18.34 -7.81
CA ALA A 169 -0.46 18.15 -8.53
C ALA A 169 -0.31 18.37 -10.06
N TYR A 170 0.59 19.27 -10.47
CA TYR A 170 0.87 19.52 -11.89
C TYR A 170 1.59 18.34 -12.56
N GLN A 171 2.60 17.77 -11.90
CA GLN A 171 3.29 16.56 -12.37
C GLN A 171 2.34 15.37 -12.42
N LEU A 172 1.52 15.16 -11.39
CA LEU A 172 0.49 14.13 -11.40
C LEU A 172 -0.48 14.34 -12.57
N TRP A 173 -0.90 15.58 -12.85
CA TRP A 173 -1.78 15.87 -13.99
C TRP A 173 -1.12 15.48 -15.32
N LEU A 174 0.18 15.77 -15.50
CA LEU A 174 0.92 15.31 -16.67
C LEU A 174 0.87 13.78 -16.79
N GLU A 175 1.17 13.06 -15.70
CA GLU A 175 1.12 11.59 -15.69
C GLU A 175 -0.26 11.02 -16.04
N LYS A 176 -1.34 11.63 -15.52
CA LYS A 176 -2.72 11.18 -15.78
C LYS A 176 -3.21 11.51 -17.19
N THR A 177 -2.70 12.57 -17.80
CA THR A 177 -3.13 13.04 -19.13
C THR A 177 -2.19 12.64 -20.27
N ASP A 178 -1.01 12.11 -19.95
CA ASP A 178 -0.08 11.58 -20.95
C ASP A 178 -0.75 10.45 -21.74
N PRO A 179 -0.75 10.44 -23.09
CA PRO A 179 -1.24 9.31 -23.87
C PRO A 179 -0.37 8.04 -23.73
N GLN A 180 0.91 8.16 -23.34
CA GLN A 180 1.84 7.04 -23.22
C GLN A 180 2.39 6.96 -21.79
N PRO A 181 2.02 5.94 -20.99
CA PRO A 181 2.64 5.77 -19.68
C PRO A 181 4.12 5.50 -19.85
N HIS A 182 4.92 6.33 -19.20
CA HIS A 182 6.35 6.14 -19.13
C HIS A 182 6.70 5.22 -17.96
N GLU A 183 7.46 4.16 -18.21
CA GLU A 183 8.15 3.44 -17.14
C GLU A 183 9.21 4.40 -16.57
N LEU A 184 9.00 4.86 -15.33
CA LEU A 184 10.08 5.52 -14.61
C LEU A 184 11.16 4.48 -14.29
N GLU A 185 12.43 4.87 -14.36
CA GLU A 185 13.52 4.01 -13.95
C GLU A 185 13.35 3.65 -12.47
N GLU A 186 13.20 2.36 -12.17
CA GLU A 186 12.97 1.90 -10.80
C GLU A 186 14.20 2.21 -9.95
N SER A 187 14.05 3.14 -9.01
CA SER A 187 15.12 3.43 -8.05
C SER A 187 15.37 2.22 -7.16
N TRP A 188 16.60 2.07 -6.65
CA TRP A 188 16.94 1.01 -5.69
C TRP A 188 15.99 0.98 -4.47
N ASN A 189 15.50 2.14 -4.02
CA ASN A 189 14.57 2.21 -2.90
C ASN A 189 13.21 1.58 -3.23
N LEU A 190 12.70 1.83 -4.44
CA LEU A 190 11.43 1.28 -4.90
C LEU A 190 11.55 -0.23 -5.08
N TYR A 191 12.61 -0.68 -5.77
CA TYR A 191 12.91 -2.11 -5.93
C TYR A 191 13.02 -2.82 -4.58
N PHE A 192 13.85 -2.29 -3.65
CA PHE A 192 14.03 -2.90 -2.33
C PHE A 192 12.72 -2.95 -1.54
N GLY A 193 11.90 -1.89 -1.60
CA GLY A 193 10.58 -1.85 -0.98
C GLY A 193 9.71 -3.01 -1.44
N HIS A 194 9.51 -3.14 -2.76
CA HIS A 194 8.73 -4.23 -3.36
C HIS A 194 9.23 -5.62 -2.97
N GLN A 195 10.56 -5.81 -2.94
CA GLN A 195 11.14 -7.11 -2.53
C GLN A 195 11.00 -7.38 -1.02
N ALA A 196 10.94 -6.34 -0.19
CA ALA A 196 10.82 -6.47 1.26
C ALA A 196 9.39 -6.74 1.74
N GLU A 197 8.38 -6.33 0.96
CA GLU A 197 6.95 -6.47 1.33
C GLU A 197 6.55 -7.89 1.74
N PRO A 198 6.85 -8.97 0.98
CA PRO A 198 6.47 -10.32 1.40
C PRO A 198 7.11 -10.73 2.73
N ILE A 199 8.36 -10.33 2.97
CA ILE A 199 9.12 -10.65 4.19
C ILE A 199 8.49 -9.92 5.39
N ILE A 200 8.16 -8.64 5.23
CA ILE A 200 7.55 -7.83 6.29
C ILE A 200 6.13 -8.32 6.59
N ARG A 201 5.35 -8.71 5.56
CA ARG A 201 4.01 -9.30 5.72
C ARG A 201 4.07 -10.61 6.48
N GLU A 202 5.02 -11.48 6.16
CA GLU A 202 5.23 -12.75 6.87
C GLU A 202 5.68 -12.51 8.32
N TRP A 203 6.58 -11.56 8.56
CA TRP A 203 6.97 -11.15 9.90
C TRP A 203 5.75 -10.69 10.70
N PHE A 204 4.89 -9.83 10.14
CA PHE A 204 3.69 -9.33 10.82
C PHE A 204 2.74 -10.48 11.19
N ALA A 205 2.52 -11.43 10.27
CA ALA A 205 1.71 -12.62 10.52
C ALA A 205 2.28 -13.48 11.67
N LYS A 206 3.61 -13.66 11.72
CA LYS A 206 4.29 -14.41 12.81
C LYS A 206 4.15 -13.72 14.17
N GLN A 207 4.26 -12.38 14.21
CA GLN A 207 4.06 -11.62 15.45
C GLN A 207 2.60 -11.60 15.91
N ASN A 208 1.66 -11.84 14.99
CA ASN A 208 0.23 -11.77 15.25
C ASN A 208 -0.48 -13.10 14.88
N PRO A 209 -0.21 -14.21 15.59
CA PRO A 209 -0.65 -15.56 15.19
C PRO A 209 -2.17 -15.77 15.19
N LYS A 210 -2.94 -14.84 15.76
CA LYS A 210 -4.41 -14.84 15.74
C LYS A 210 -5.01 -14.02 14.59
N THR A 211 -4.17 -13.26 13.89
CA THR A 211 -4.58 -12.35 12.82
C THR A 211 -4.46 -13.07 11.49
N VAL A 212 -5.56 -13.07 10.74
CA VAL A 212 -5.53 -13.45 9.32
C VAL A 212 -4.86 -12.32 8.56
N VAL A 213 -3.84 -12.65 7.77
CA VAL A 213 -3.15 -11.71 6.88
C VAL A 213 -3.31 -12.22 5.45
N LEU A 214 -3.99 -11.43 4.61
CA LEU A 214 -4.19 -11.71 3.19
C LEU A 214 -3.26 -10.83 2.36
N ASP A 215 -2.68 -11.41 1.32
CA ASP A 215 -1.87 -10.69 0.35
C ASP A 215 -2.76 -9.89 -0.61
N GLY A 216 -2.56 -8.58 -0.67
CA GLY A 216 -3.30 -7.66 -1.55
C GLY A 216 -2.56 -7.33 -2.85
N THR A 217 -1.32 -7.82 -2.99
CA THR A 217 -0.42 -7.45 -4.09
C THR A 217 -1.00 -7.88 -5.44
N GLY A 218 -0.92 -7.00 -6.44
CA GLY A 218 -1.40 -7.27 -7.79
C GLY A 218 -2.91 -7.10 -7.96
N TYR A 219 -3.67 -6.74 -6.92
CA TYR A 219 -5.10 -6.43 -7.03
C TYR A 219 -5.34 -4.93 -7.01
N MET A 220 -6.15 -4.46 -7.95
CA MET A 220 -6.62 -3.09 -7.99
C MET A 220 -8.12 -3.06 -7.73
N PHE A 221 -8.50 -2.26 -6.74
CA PHE A 221 -9.86 -2.05 -6.29
C PHE A 221 -10.37 -0.70 -6.76
N ARG A 222 -11.69 -0.59 -6.85
CA ARG A 222 -12.37 0.62 -7.34
C ARG A 222 -13.67 0.85 -6.57
N GLN A 223 -13.94 2.12 -6.29
CA GLN A 223 -15.20 2.56 -5.70
C GLN A 223 -16.29 2.63 -6.80
N LYS A 224 -17.48 2.07 -6.56
CA LYS A 224 -18.55 1.93 -7.57
C LYS A 224 -19.24 3.24 -7.99
N HIS A 225 -19.43 4.17 -7.07
CA HIS A 225 -20.12 5.45 -7.28
C HIS A 225 -19.19 6.56 -7.78
N GLU A 226 -17.91 6.49 -7.44
CA GLU A 226 -16.86 7.44 -7.83
C GLU A 226 -15.73 6.60 -8.46
N GLU A 227 -15.95 6.15 -9.70
CA GLU A 227 -15.06 5.17 -10.38
C GLU A 227 -13.61 5.63 -10.59
N TRP A 228 -13.34 6.93 -10.38
CA TRP A 228 -12.00 7.48 -10.40
C TRP A 228 -11.21 7.18 -9.12
N MET A 229 -11.85 6.72 -8.05
CA MET A 229 -11.17 6.32 -6.82
C MET A 229 -10.67 4.88 -6.96
N LEU A 230 -9.35 4.70 -7.03
CA LEU A 230 -8.67 3.41 -7.21
C LEU A 230 -7.81 3.10 -5.98
N ALA A 231 -7.60 1.82 -5.69
CA ALA A 231 -6.67 1.43 -4.64
C ALA A 231 -5.94 0.13 -4.94
N ASP A 232 -4.66 0.11 -4.61
CA ASP A 232 -3.80 -1.08 -4.56
C ASP A 232 -3.27 -1.18 -3.12
N PHE A 233 -3.35 -2.37 -2.52
CA PHE A 233 -3.03 -2.57 -1.11
C PHE A 233 -1.94 -3.62 -0.95
N ASP A 234 -1.07 -3.47 0.04
CA ASP A 234 -0.08 -4.50 0.35
C ASP A 234 -0.73 -5.71 1.05
N GLY A 235 -1.89 -5.52 1.66
CA GLY A 235 -2.67 -6.62 2.21
C GLY A 235 -3.90 -6.21 2.98
N PHE A 236 -4.54 -7.23 3.55
CA PHE A 236 -5.68 -7.07 4.43
C PHE A 236 -5.48 -7.89 5.69
N ILE A 237 -5.95 -7.36 6.81
CA ILE A 237 -5.86 -8.06 8.09
C ILE A 237 -7.22 -8.18 8.75
N LYS A 238 -7.43 -9.32 9.42
CA LYS A 238 -8.62 -9.55 10.24
C LYS A 238 -8.31 -10.42 11.45
N GLU A 239 -8.58 -9.87 12.63
CA GLU A 239 -8.67 -10.66 13.85
C GLU A 239 -10.08 -11.30 13.98
N PRO A 240 -10.27 -12.37 14.77
CA PRO A 240 -11.51 -13.15 14.78
C PRO A 240 -12.80 -12.33 14.93
N GLU A 241 -12.79 -11.33 15.81
CA GLU A 241 -13.96 -10.51 16.14
C GLU A 241 -13.86 -9.06 15.65
N GLN A 242 -12.79 -8.71 14.95
CA GLN A 242 -12.58 -7.35 14.44
C GLN A 242 -13.03 -7.23 12.98
N PRO A 243 -13.42 -6.03 12.52
CA PRO A 243 -13.64 -5.80 11.09
C PRO A 243 -12.34 -5.98 10.29
N TRP A 244 -12.49 -6.13 8.97
CA TRP A 244 -11.35 -6.08 8.06
C TRP A 244 -10.69 -4.71 8.11
N ARG A 245 -9.37 -4.71 8.00
CA ARG A 245 -8.54 -3.50 7.94
C ARG A 245 -7.50 -3.64 6.85
N ILE A 246 -6.98 -2.51 6.43
CA ILE A 246 -5.95 -2.43 5.39
C ILE A 246 -4.59 -2.62 6.05
N LEU A 247 -3.71 -3.39 5.40
CA LEU A 247 -2.30 -3.48 5.74
C LEU A 247 -1.51 -2.72 4.69
N GLU A 248 -0.73 -1.75 5.15
CA GLU A 248 0.20 -0.96 4.34
C GLU A 248 1.62 -1.19 4.89
N ILE A 249 2.57 -1.47 4.02
CA ILE A 249 3.95 -1.80 4.35
C ILE A 249 4.84 -0.70 3.79
N LYS A 250 5.74 -0.17 4.62
CA LYS A 250 6.71 0.84 4.20
C LYS A 250 8.13 0.44 4.57
N THR A 251 9.07 0.85 3.76
CA THR A 251 10.49 0.83 4.12
C THR A 251 11.01 2.26 4.14
N SER A 252 11.87 2.58 5.10
CA SER A 252 12.54 3.88 5.16
C SER A 252 13.96 3.74 5.68
N ARG A 253 14.83 4.68 5.29
CA ARG A 253 16.23 4.73 5.76
C ARG A 253 16.38 5.50 7.07
N SER A 254 15.36 6.27 7.47
CA SER A 254 15.43 7.19 8.60
C SER A 254 14.09 7.31 9.32
N TRP A 255 14.18 7.63 10.61
CA TRP A 255 13.06 8.02 11.45
C TRP A 255 12.61 9.46 11.26
N ALA A 256 13.35 10.27 10.49
CA ALA A 256 13.15 11.72 10.40
C ALA A 256 11.68 12.11 10.12
N ASP A 257 11.01 11.43 9.18
CA ASP A 257 9.63 11.74 8.81
C ASP A 257 8.59 10.96 9.66
N TRP A 258 9.05 10.02 10.49
CA TRP A 258 8.23 9.11 11.30
C TRP A 258 8.16 9.53 12.77
N HIS A 259 8.64 10.73 13.09
CA HIS A 259 8.45 11.39 14.38
C HIS A 259 7.76 12.75 14.19
N ASP A 260 6.90 13.13 15.13
CA ASP A 260 6.39 14.49 15.23
C ASP A 260 7.46 15.45 15.79
N ASP A 261 7.12 16.73 15.91
CA ASP A 261 8.03 17.77 16.43
C ASP A 261 8.46 17.52 17.89
N ASP A 262 7.67 16.74 18.63
CA ASP A 262 7.93 16.33 20.01
C ASP A 262 8.76 15.04 20.11
N GLY A 263 9.02 14.37 18.98
CA GLY A 263 9.79 13.12 18.89
C GLY A 263 8.95 11.85 19.05
N ASN A 264 7.62 11.95 19.13
CA ASN A 264 6.74 10.78 19.20
C ASN A 264 6.56 10.15 17.82
N ARG A 265 6.44 8.82 17.76
CA ARG A 265 6.18 8.11 16.51
C ARG A 265 4.88 8.56 15.87
N THR A 266 4.97 8.95 14.61
CA THR A 266 3.84 9.38 13.80
C THR A 266 3.93 8.81 12.39
N ILE A 267 2.82 8.86 11.66
CA ILE A 267 2.76 8.49 10.25
C ILE A 267 3.05 9.75 9.43
N PRO A 268 4.01 9.75 8.48
CA PRO A 268 4.24 10.90 7.61
C PRO A 268 2.96 11.38 6.91
N VAL A 269 2.79 12.70 6.76
CA VAL A 269 1.56 13.33 6.25
C VAL A 269 1.12 12.82 4.86
N GLN A 270 2.09 12.52 3.98
CA GLN A 270 1.81 11.95 2.66
C GLN A 270 1.18 10.55 2.76
N TYR A 271 1.56 9.76 3.75
CA TYR A 271 0.96 8.44 4.00
C TYR A 271 -0.36 8.55 4.76
N MET A 272 -0.58 9.60 5.54
CA MET A 272 -1.90 9.91 6.10
C MET A 272 -2.93 10.17 4.99
N ALA A 273 -2.57 10.97 3.98
CA ALA A 273 -3.43 11.20 2.82
C ALA A 273 -3.71 9.91 2.04
N GLN A 274 -2.69 9.06 1.83
CA GLN A 274 -2.86 7.73 1.25
C GLN A 274 -3.85 6.87 2.05
N ALA A 275 -3.70 6.84 3.38
CA ALA A 275 -4.57 6.07 4.24
C ALA A 275 -6.02 6.55 4.19
N ASP A 276 -6.25 7.87 4.24
CA ASP A 276 -7.60 8.44 4.14
C ASP A 276 -8.27 8.11 2.81
N HIS A 277 -7.52 8.19 1.69
CA HIS A 277 -8.01 7.75 0.38
C HIS A 277 -8.43 6.28 0.41
N TYR A 278 -7.59 5.40 0.96
CA TYR A 278 -7.89 3.98 1.08
C TYR A 278 -9.11 3.67 1.96
N LEU A 279 -9.27 4.40 3.07
CA LEU A 279 -10.46 4.29 3.92
C LEU A 279 -11.71 4.79 3.20
N ALA A 280 -11.59 5.81 2.34
CA ALA A 280 -12.68 6.28 1.50
C ALA A 280 -13.08 5.26 0.42
N VAL A 281 -12.11 4.64 -0.25
CA VAL A 281 -12.33 3.61 -1.28
C VAL A 281 -12.99 2.37 -0.68
N THR A 282 -12.49 1.87 0.44
CA THR A 282 -12.91 0.59 1.03
C THR A 282 -14.09 0.69 2.00
N GLY A 283 -14.34 1.87 2.55
CA GLY A 283 -15.26 2.08 3.67
C GLY A 283 -14.83 1.37 4.96
N PHE A 284 -13.57 0.93 5.08
CA PHE A 284 -13.04 0.43 6.34
C PHE A 284 -12.71 1.58 7.30
N ASP A 285 -12.43 1.22 8.55
CA ASP A 285 -12.23 2.17 9.64
C ASP A 285 -10.76 2.37 10.02
N GLN A 286 -9.85 1.52 9.55
CA GLN A 286 -8.43 1.57 9.95
C GLN A 286 -7.47 1.07 8.86
N VAL A 287 -6.34 1.77 8.74
CA VAL A 287 -5.13 1.31 8.05
C VAL A 287 -4.07 0.98 9.08
N VAL A 288 -3.43 -0.17 8.95
CA VAL A 288 -2.30 -0.59 9.78
C VAL A 288 -1.02 -0.50 8.95
N PHE A 289 -0.14 0.40 9.37
CA PHE A 289 1.19 0.58 8.78
C PHE A 289 2.19 -0.34 9.47
N VAL A 290 2.93 -1.13 8.68
CA VAL A 290 4.10 -1.87 9.14
C VAL A 290 5.32 -1.30 8.46
N VAL A 291 6.16 -0.60 9.22
CA VAL A 291 7.29 0.14 8.69
C VAL A 291 8.63 -0.45 9.13
N MET A 292 9.48 -0.78 8.18
CA MET A 292 10.86 -1.22 8.41
C MET A 292 11.82 -0.02 8.27
N ILE A 293 12.42 0.41 9.37
CA ILE A 293 13.38 1.54 9.38
C ILE A 293 14.81 1.01 9.42
N ASN A 294 15.62 1.43 8.45
CA ASN A 294 17.05 1.12 8.35
C ASN A 294 17.37 -0.40 8.41
N GLY A 295 16.45 -1.23 7.92
CA GLY A 295 16.59 -2.69 7.92
C GLY A 295 16.50 -3.37 9.29
N TYR A 296 16.10 -2.64 10.33
CA TYR A 296 15.83 -3.21 11.67
C TYR A 296 14.43 -3.82 11.75
N GLU A 297 14.10 -4.36 12.92
CA GLU A 297 12.77 -4.93 13.18
C GLU A 297 11.65 -3.93 12.83
N PRO A 298 10.58 -4.35 12.11
CA PRO A 298 9.51 -3.45 11.74
C PRO A 298 8.68 -2.93 12.92
N HIS A 299 8.08 -1.76 12.73
CA HIS A 299 7.21 -1.11 13.70
C HIS A 299 5.78 -1.04 13.17
N VAL A 300 4.81 -1.15 14.08
CA VAL A 300 3.38 -1.12 13.74
C VAL A 300 2.77 0.21 14.20
N LEU A 301 2.17 0.94 13.27
CA LEU A 301 1.42 2.17 13.51
C LEU A 301 0.00 2.01 12.97
N ARG A 302 -0.96 2.73 13.54
CA ARG A 302 -2.37 2.64 13.16
C ARG A 302 -2.92 4.01 12.79
N TRP A 303 -3.73 4.05 11.76
CA TRP A 303 -4.42 5.25 11.30
C TRP A 303 -5.92 4.99 11.28
N GLU A 304 -6.67 5.77 12.06
CA GLU A 304 -8.11 5.64 12.20
C GLU A 304 -8.86 6.56 11.24
N ARG A 305 -10.04 6.11 10.85
CA ARG A 305 -10.98 6.87 10.02
C ARG A 305 -11.41 8.16 10.72
N ASP A 306 -11.21 9.27 10.01
CA ASP A 306 -11.79 10.56 10.32
C ASP A 306 -12.64 11.01 9.13
N SER A 307 -13.94 11.12 9.34
CA SER A 307 -14.87 11.41 8.24
C SER A 307 -14.72 12.84 7.71
N GLU A 308 -14.34 13.81 8.54
CA GLU A 308 -14.17 15.21 8.11
C GLU A 308 -12.90 15.35 7.27
N ARG A 309 -11.80 14.76 7.74
CA ARG A 309 -10.52 14.74 7.01
C ARG A 309 -10.65 14.02 5.66
N ILE A 310 -11.28 12.84 5.66
CA ILE A 310 -11.56 12.08 4.44
C ILE A 310 -12.44 12.89 3.48
N THR A 311 -13.50 13.54 3.96
CA THR A 311 -14.39 14.32 3.08
C THR A 311 -13.63 15.45 2.38
N ARG A 312 -12.80 16.20 3.13
CA ARG A 312 -11.97 17.27 2.56
C ARG A 312 -10.99 16.74 1.48
N LEU A 313 -10.35 15.61 1.74
CA LEU A 313 -9.45 14.98 0.77
C LEU A 313 -10.20 14.57 -0.49
N ILE A 314 -11.32 13.84 -0.35
CA ILE A 314 -12.11 13.37 -1.49
C ILE A 314 -12.70 14.53 -2.31
N ASP A 315 -13.07 15.63 -1.68
CA ASP A 315 -13.53 16.83 -2.40
C ASP A 315 -12.42 17.44 -3.27
N ALA A 316 -11.19 17.53 -2.74
CA ALA A 316 -10.02 18.00 -3.50
C ALA A 316 -9.66 17.04 -4.66
N GLU A 317 -9.67 15.73 -4.41
CA GLU A 317 -9.45 14.71 -5.45
C GLU A 317 -10.53 14.73 -6.53
N ARG A 318 -11.79 14.89 -6.14
CA ARG A 318 -12.89 15.00 -7.09
C ARG A 318 -12.75 16.24 -7.96
N ASP A 319 -12.38 17.37 -7.38
CA ASP A 319 -12.12 18.61 -8.11
C ASP A 319 -10.96 18.40 -9.10
N PHE A 320 -9.83 17.86 -8.62
CA PHE A 320 -8.68 17.53 -9.44
C PHE A 320 -9.04 16.63 -10.63
N TRP A 321 -9.76 15.55 -10.36
CA TRP A 321 -10.15 14.61 -11.40
C TRP A 321 -11.08 15.25 -12.43
N LYS A 322 -12.16 15.88 -11.99
CA LYS A 322 -13.22 16.39 -12.87
C LYS A 322 -12.84 17.68 -13.58
N ASN A 323 -12.11 18.57 -12.91
CA ASN A 323 -11.80 19.90 -13.44
C ASN A 323 -10.43 19.99 -14.09
N HIS A 324 -9.46 19.14 -13.70
CA HIS A 324 -8.13 19.16 -14.30
C HIS A 324 -7.90 17.98 -15.26
N VAL A 325 -8.03 16.75 -14.78
CA VAL A 325 -7.72 15.56 -15.60
C VAL A 325 -8.74 15.38 -16.73
N GLN A 326 -10.04 15.28 -16.41
CA GLN A 326 -11.08 15.02 -17.41
C GLN A 326 -11.27 16.14 -18.42
N LYS A 327 -11.04 17.40 -18.03
CA LYS A 327 -11.13 18.57 -18.93
C LYS A 327 -9.84 18.84 -19.69
N GLY A 328 -8.73 18.17 -19.36
CA GLY A 328 -7.42 18.46 -19.94
C GLY A 328 -6.92 19.87 -19.61
N VAL A 329 -7.29 20.40 -18.44
CA VAL A 329 -6.85 21.73 -17.98
C VAL A 329 -5.82 21.55 -16.87
N SER A 330 -4.57 21.92 -17.13
CA SER A 330 -3.50 21.77 -16.13
C SER A 330 -3.81 22.60 -14.86
N PRO A 331 -3.53 22.09 -13.66
CA PRO A 331 -3.50 22.93 -12.46
C PRO A 331 -2.38 23.99 -12.56
N HIS A 332 -2.34 24.93 -11.62
CA HIS A 332 -1.27 25.92 -11.57
C HIS A 332 0.06 25.22 -11.21
N PRO A 333 1.18 25.54 -11.87
CA PRO A 333 2.50 25.05 -11.45
C PRO A 333 2.88 25.68 -10.10
N GLU A 334 3.27 24.88 -9.12
CA GLU A 334 3.57 25.36 -7.76
C GLU A 334 5.09 25.35 -7.47
N THR A 335 5.84 24.58 -8.26
CA THR A 335 7.29 24.43 -8.10
C THR A 335 8.08 24.94 -9.31
N LEU A 336 9.38 25.17 -9.13
CA LEU A 336 10.28 25.48 -10.24
C LEU A 336 10.40 24.31 -11.23
N ASP A 337 10.25 23.08 -10.76
CA ASP A 337 10.21 21.90 -11.61
C ASP A 337 8.94 21.90 -12.48
N ASP A 338 7.78 22.23 -11.91
CA ASP A 338 6.54 22.41 -12.68
C ASP A 338 6.67 23.52 -13.72
N PHE A 339 7.28 24.65 -13.34
CA PHE A 339 7.58 25.73 -14.26
C PHE A 339 8.45 25.24 -15.43
N THR A 340 9.50 24.48 -15.13
CA THR A 340 10.41 23.95 -16.15
C THR A 340 9.71 22.96 -17.08
N LEU A 341 8.84 22.11 -16.53
CA LEU A 341 8.01 21.18 -17.31
C LEU A 341 7.00 21.92 -18.20
N LYS A 342 6.37 22.97 -17.68
CA LYS A 342 5.38 23.78 -18.42
C LYS A 342 6.02 24.66 -19.50
N TYR A 343 7.22 25.18 -19.23
CA TYR A 343 7.95 26.11 -20.09
C TYR A 343 9.37 25.58 -20.38
N PRO A 344 9.52 24.46 -21.12
CA PRO A 344 10.79 23.76 -21.27
C PRO A 344 11.83 24.51 -22.11
N GLN A 345 11.41 25.55 -22.84
CA GLN A 345 12.27 26.33 -23.72
C GLN A 345 12.27 27.79 -23.30
N ALA A 346 13.40 28.25 -22.76
CA ALA A 346 13.64 29.66 -22.57
C ALA A 346 13.82 30.33 -23.94
N ARG A 347 13.05 31.39 -24.21
CA ARG A 347 13.28 32.24 -25.39
C ARG A 347 14.55 33.05 -25.18
N LYS A 348 15.69 32.50 -25.62
CA LYS A 348 17.01 33.12 -25.46
C LYS A 348 16.99 34.58 -25.93
N ARG A 349 17.50 35.48 -25.07
CA ARG A 349 17.67 36.93 -25.34
C ARG A 349 16.37 37.71 -25.59
N LYS A 350 15.22 37.19 -25.17
CA LYS A 350 13.95 37.94 -25.23
C LYS A 350 13.67 38.58 -23.86
N THR A 351 13.91 39.88 -23.74
CA THR A 351 13.36 40.69 -22.65
C THR A 351 12.02 41.24 -23.10
N VAL A 352 10.98 41.04 -22.30
CA VAL A 352 9.66 41.64 -22.52
C VAL A 352 9.32 42.49 -21.31
N PRO A 353 8.67 43.66 -21.50
CA PRO A 353 8.06 44.36 -20.38
C PRO A 353 6.98 43.47 -19.75
N VAL A 354 6.79 43.61 -18.44
CA VAL A 354 5.67 43.01 -17.73
C VAL A 354 4.38 43.59 -18.33
N ALA A 355 3.52 42.73 -18.88
CA ALA A 355 2.36 43.15 -19.65
C ALA A 355 1.27 43.75 -18.75
N ASP A 356 1.07 43.17 -17.56
CA ASP A 356 0.02 43.54 -16.61
C ASP A 356 0.59 43.63 -15.19
N ASP A 357 0.09 44.59 -14.40
CA ASP A 357 0.38 44.76 -12.97
C ASP A 357 1.88 44.78 -12.59
N THR A 358 2.58 45.81 -13.07
CA THR A 358 3.99 46.05 -12.75
C THR A 358 4.23 46.19 -11.25
N ASP A 359 3.28 46.76 -10.51
CA ASP A 359 3.38 46.94 -9.06
C ASP A 359 3.41 45.58 -8.34
N ALA A 360 2.53 44.64 -8.70
CA ALA A 360 2.56 43.29 -8.12
C ALA A 360 3.86 42.53 -8.46
N PHE A 361 4.37 42.68 -9.69
CA PHE A 361 5.65 42.09 -10.08
C PHE A 361 6.81 42.67 -9.26
N ASP A 362 6.90 44.00 -9.13
CA ASP A 362 7.96 44.67 -8.38
C ASP A 362 7.87 44.35 -6.88
N GLN A 363 6.66 44.22 -6.33
CA GLN A 363 6.46 43.73 -4.96
C GLN A 363 7.02 42.32 -4.77
N LEU A 364 6.74 41.39 -5.69
CA LEU A 364 7.27 40.03 -5.63
C LEU A 364 8.80 40.00 -5.76
N ALA A 365 9.36 40.81 -6.67
CA ALA A 365 10.81 40.94 -6.83
C ALA A 365 11.47 41.53 -5.57
N SER A 366 10.85 42.52 -4.93
CA SER A 366 11.31 43.11 -3.67
C SER A 366 11.26 42.11 -2.51
N GLN A 367 10.21 41.27 -2.43
CA GLN A 367 10.14 40.18 -1.46
C GLN A 367 11.27 39.16 -1.69
N PHE A 368 11.54 38.78 -2.94
CA PHE A 368 12.64 37.88 -3.28
C PHE A 368 14.00 38.44 -2.83
N GLU A 369 14.26 39.73 -3.09
CA GLU A 369 15.49 40.40 -2.64
C GLU A 369 15.60 40.41 -1.11
N THR A 370 14.51 40.73 -0.42
CA THR A 370 14.44 40.78 1.05
C THR A 370 14.75 39.41 1.66
N VAL A 371 14.08 38.35 1.20
CA VAL A 371 14.31 36.98 1.69
C VAL A 371 15.72 36.51 1.35
N SER A 372 16.23 36.83 0.17
CA SER A 372 17.62 36.52 -0.21
C SER A 372 18.64 37.17 0.73
N GLN A 373 18.38 38.40 1.18
CA GLN A 373 19.23 39.07 2.17
C GLN A 373 19.12 38.39 3.54
N GLN A 374 17.90 38.07 3.99
CA GLN A 374 17.70 37.35 5.26
C GLN A 374 18.41 35.99 5.27
N ILE A 375 18.38 35.24 4.17
CA ILE A 375 19.11 33.96 4.04
C ILE A 375 20.61 34.20 4.22
N ARG A 376 21.20 35.19 3.54
CA ARG A 376 22.62 35.51 3.69
C ARG A 376 22.98 35.86 5.14
N ASP A 377 22.16 36.66 5.80
CA ASP A 377 22.39 37.07 7.18
C ASP A 377 22.25 35.90 8.17
N LEU A 378 21.25 35.03 7.97
CA LEU A 378 21.06 33.81 8.77
C LEU A 378 22.17 32.78 8.53
N GLU A 379 22.66 32.63 7.30
CA GLU A 379 23.81 31.77 7.00
C GLU A 379 25.08 32.27 7.67
N LYS A 380 25.30 33.60 7.66
CA LYS A 380 26.41 34.23 8.38
C LYS A 380 26.29 33.98 9.89
N GLN A 381 25.12 34.23 10.47
CA GLN A 381 24.86 33.98 11.89
C GLN A 381 25.06 32.50 12.24
N ARG A 382 24.59 31.57 11.40
CA ARG A 382 24.80 30.13 11.56
C ARG A 382 26.28 29.78 11.52
N ALA A 383 27.07 30.39 10.63
CA ALA A 383 28.51 30.17 10.54
C ALA A 383 29.26 30.69 11.78
N GLU A 384 28.86 31.86 12.31
CA GLU A 384 29.38 32.41 13.56
C GLU A 384 29.09 31.48 14.75
N ILE A 385 27.84 31.02 14.90
CA ILE A 385 27.44 30.06 15.96
C ILE A 385 28.19 28.73 15.80
N ASN A 386 28.29 28.20 14.58
CA ASN A 386 29.06 26.99 14.28
C ASN A 386 30.52 27.13 14.72
N THR A 387 31.15 28.29 14.44
CA THR A 387 32.51 28.60 14.88
C THR A 387 32.60 28.64 16.41
N SER A 388 31.67 29.30 17.08
CA SER A 388 31.63 29.36 18.55
C SER A 388 31.49 27.98 19.19
N LEU A 389 30.61 27.12 18.66
CA LEU A 389 30.44 25.74 19.13
C LEU A 389 31.69 24.88 18.87
N ALA A 390 32.33 25.05 17.71
CA ALA A 390 33.57 24.35 17.39
C ALA A 390 34.71 24.74 18.32
N LEU A 391 34.80 26.01 18.71
CA LEU A 391 35.80 26.49 19.68
C LEU A 391 35.56 25.90 21.07
N GLN A 392 34.31 25.73 21.51
CA GLN A 392 34.02 25.11 22.81
C GLN A 392 34.48 23.65 22.88
N LEU A 393 34.44 22.91 21.77
CA LEU A 393 34.90 21.52 21.74
C LEU A 393 36.39 21.37 22.07
N GLU A 394 37.21 22.40 21.82
CA GLU A 394 38.67 22.34 21.96
C GLU A 394 39.25 21.06 21.33
N ASP A 395 39.86 20.18 22.13
CA ASP A 395 40.39 18.89 21.69
C ASP A 395 39.45 17.70 21.82
N ASN A 396 38.27 17.93 22.40
CA ASN A 396 37.28 16.90 22.66
C ASN A 396 36.55 16.50 21.37
N ALA A 397 36.28 15.21 21.24
CA ALA A 397 35.49 14.68 20.12
C ALA A 397 34.01 15.11 20.21
N LYS A 398 33.51 15.31 21.44
CA LYS A 398 32.11 15.64 21.73
C LYS A 398 31.99 16.45 23.03
N LEU A 399 30.93 17.25 23.12
CA LEU A 399 30.47 17.89 24.36
C LEU A 399 28.98 17.58 24.56
N ASN A 400 28.60 17.29 25.80
CA ASN A 400 27.20 17.10 26.20
C ASN A 400 26.76 18.27 27.08
N GLY A 401 25.73 18.99 26.65
CA GLY A 401 24.96 19.90 27.49
C GLY A 401 23.73 19.19 28.07
N GLN A 402 22.88 19.95 28.75
CA GLN A 402 21.65 19.42 29.36
C GLN A 402 20.65 18.88 28.32
N ARG A 403 20.58 19.50 27.14
CA ARG A 403 19.60 19.17 26.09
C ARG A 403 20.20 18.84 24.73
N TYR A 404 21.49 19.08 24.55
CA TYR A 404 22.15 18.96 23.25
C TYR A 404 23.53 18.34 23.39
N GLN A 405 23.90 17.51 22.42
CA GLN A 405 25.26 17.05 22.19
C GLN A 405 25.83 17.74 20.95
N VAL A 406 27.06 18.21 21.06
CA VAL A 406 27.80 18.88 20.00
C VAL A 406 29.01 18.01 19.64
N SER A 407 29.27 17.81 18.35
CA SER A 407 30.44 17.07 17.88
C SER A 407 30.96 17.61 16.56
N LEU A 408 32.22 17.31 16.22
CA LEU A 408 32.75 17.57 14.88
C LEU A 408 32.61 16.33 14.02
N GLY A 409 32.17 16.52 12.76
CA GLY A 409 32.27 15.45 11.76
C GLY A 409 33.73 15.05 11.54
N MET A 410 33.99 13.76 11.31
CA MET A 410 35.31 13.28 10.87
C MET A 410 35.23 12.86 9.41
N ARG A 411 36.19 13.27 8.59
CA ARG A 411 36.31 12.81 7.20
C ARG A 411 37.75 12.34 6.96
N ALA A 412 37.91 11.06 6.61
CA ALA A 412 39.21 10.42 6.41
C ALA A 412 40.21 10.66 7.56
N GLY A 413 39.75 10.55 8.82
CA GLY A 413 40.59 10.72 10.01
C GLY A 413 40.96 12.17 10.36
N LYS A 414 40.44 13.18 9.63
CA LYS A 414 40.64 14.60 9.94
C LYS A 414 39.34 15.24 10.42
N ARG A 415 39.45 16.25 11.30
CA ARG A 415 38.30 17.08 11.75
C ARG A 415 37.69 17.80 10.55
N ALA A 416 36.39 17.65 10.34
CA ALA A 416 35.63 18.42 9.38
C ALA A 416 35.36 19.84 9.92
N LYS A 417 35.00 20.78 9.04
CA LYS A 417 34.64 22.16 9.39
C LYS A 417 33.17 22.32 9.85
N THR A 418 32.49 21.20 10.07
CA THR A 418 31.06 21.17 10.32
C THR A 418 30.80 20.58 11.70
N VAL A 419 30.14 21.36 12.54
CA VAL A 419 29.61 20.90 13.82
C VAL A 419 28.27 20.22 13.60
N THR A 420 28.09 19.07 14.21
CA THR A 420 26.82 18.37 14.33
C THR A 420 26.22 18.68 15.70
N VAL A 421 24.97 19.12 15.73
CA VAL A 421 24.20 19.34 16.96
C VAL A 421 23.07 18.31 16.99
N LYS A 422 23.06 17.49 18.04
CA LYS A 422 22.03 16.47 18.29
C LYS A 422 21.25 16.83 19.56
N LYS A 423 19.92 16.87 19.50
CA LYS A 423 19.06 16.98 20.71
C LYS A 423 19.16 15.66 21.49
N LEU A 424 19.39 15.73 22.79
CA LEU A 424 19.40 14.57 23.67
C LEU A 424 17.96 14.28 24.10
N GLU A 425 17.57 13.01 24.10
CA GLU A 425 16.29 12.57 24.67
C GLU A 425 16.37 12.71 26.19
N GLU A 426 15.31 13.25 26.82
CA GLU A 426 15.22 13.28 28.29
C GLU A 426 15.06 11.82 28.75
N GLU A 427 16.02 11.31 29.53
CA GLU A 427 15.82 10.07 30.29
C GLU A 427 14.66 10.33 31.28
N GLN A 428 13.46 9.80 30.96
CA GLN A 428 12.32 9.76 31.87
C GLN A 428 12.41 8.56 32.81
#